data_AF-A0A918DX33-F1
#
_entry.id   AF-A0A918DX33-F1
#
_cell.length_a   1.000
_cell.length_b   1.000
_cell.length_c   1.000
_cell.angle_alpha   90.00
_cell.angle_beta   90.00
_cell.angle_gamma   90.00
#
_symmetry.space_group_name_H-M   'P 1'
#
loop_
_entity.id
_entity.type
_entity.pdbx_description
1 polymer ?
#
loop_
_entity_poly.entity_id
_entity_poly.type
_entity_poly.pdbx_seq_one_letter_code
_entity_poly.pdbx_strand_id
1 'polypeptide(L)'
;MLNPFRDSRPEKLLKALEQNDEAALVKVVAKTDAEFLGRPLRDGYTAAELAIRAGRPKLLAQLLAAGADANGSGRDGRSLLYCALQQPEASLALLDALLLSGADPNSPAPEEPPALHLCFDQCPPHRLMLHLSRLLQAGADIDARAPDGLSLIERAILTQRRELIHFVIHSGCAFPERAPGSIDADTWDYALRCRQDYRIRQQFLAP
;
A
#
# COMPACT_ATOMS: atom_id res chain seq x y z
N MET A 1 28.82 -38.51 16.14
CA MET A 1 27.35 -38.51 16.04
C MET A 1 26.92 -37.13 15.55
N LEU A 2 26.61 -36.99 14.25
CA LEU A 2 25.96 -35.79 13.72
C LEU A 2 24.48 -35.84 14.15
N ASN A 3 23.98 -34.76 14.74
CA ASN A 3 22.60 -34.66 15.21
C ASN A 3 21.68 -34.31 14.02
N PRO A 4 20.75 -35.19 13.58
CA PRO A 4 20.02 -35.02 12.32
C PRO A 4 18.86 -34.00 12.36
N PHE A 5 18.62 -33.34 13.50
CA PHE A 5 17.36 -32.61 13.77
C PHE A 5 17.52 -31.14 14.16
N ARG A 6 18.59 -30.47 13.75
CA ARG A 6 18.63 -29.00 13.88
C ARG A 6 18.11 -28.41 12.58
N ASP A 7 16.83 -28.04 12.57
CA ASP A 7 16.20 -27.27 11.48
C ASP A 7 17.17 -26.16 11.05
N SER A 8 17.39 -26.06 9.74
CA SER A 8 18.24 -25.01 9.15
C SER A 8 17.65 -23.64 9.49
N ARG A 9 18.47 -22.58 9.44
CA ARG A 9 17.96 -21.22 9.74
C ARG A 9 16.78 -20.82 8.82
N PRO A 10 16.81 -21.08 7.49
CA PRO A 10 15.65 -20.87 6.62
C PRO A 10 14.43 -21.69 7.04
N GLU A 11 14.59 -22.96 7.44
CA GLU A 11 13.47 -23.80 7.91
C GLU A 11 12.86 -23.27 9.20
N LYS A 12 13.68 -22.78 10.14
CA LYS A 12 13.18 -22.15 11.38
C LYS A 12 12.41 -20.87 11.10
N LEU A 13 12.90 -20.06 10.17
CA LEU A 13 12.21 -18.85 9.74
C LEU A 13 10.86 -19.21 9.12
N LEU A 14 10.85 -20.13 8.15
CA LEU A 14 9.63 -20.59 7.49
C LEU A 14 8.61 -21.15 8.49
N LYS A 15 9.06 -22.01 9.39
CA LYS A 15 8.22 -22.62 10.43
C LYS A 15 7.60 -21.56 11.36
N ALA A 16 8.36 -20.54 11.75
CA ALA A 16 7.82 -19.44 12.56
C ALA A 16 6.73 -18.65 11.83
N LEU A 17 6.89 -18.44 10.52
CA LEU A 17 5.89 -17.76 9.68
C LEU A 17 4.62 -18.60 9.50
N GLU A 18 4.77 -19.89 9.16
CA GLU A 18 3.65 -20.82 8.98
C GLU A 18 2.83 -21.02 10.25
N GLN A 19 3.49 -21.04 11.41
CA GLN A 19 2.86 -21.24 12.71
C GLN A 19 2.36 -19.93 13.35
N ASN A 20 2.61 -18.79 12.71
CA ASN A 20 2.36 -17.46 13.27
C ASN A 20 2.97 -17.28 14.67
N ASP A 21 4.20 -17.78 14.86
CA ASP A 21 4.93 -17.73 16.12
C ASP A 21 5.83 -16.49 16.16
N GLU A 22 5.28 -15.39 16.69
CA GLU A 22 5.97 -14.12 16.90
C GLU A 22 7.24 -14.29 17.76
N ALA A 23 7.20 -15.16 18.77
CA ALA A 23 8.33 -15.34 19.70
C ALA A 23 9.48 -16.12 19.06
N ALA A 24 9.17 -17.14 18.25
CA ALA A 24 10.17 -17.85 17.46
C ALA A 24 10.74 -16.93 16.37
N LEU A 25 9.89 -16.14 15.71
CA LEU A 25 10.32 -15.22 14.65
C LEU A 25 11.36 -14.23 15.19
N VAL A 26 11.08 -13.56 16.31
CA VAL A 26 12.04 -12.63 16.96
C VAL A 26 13.39 -13.29 17.24
N LYS A 27 13.40 -14.53 17.73
CA LYS A 27 14.65 -15.27 18.02
C LYS A 27 15.43 -15.60 16.75
N VAL A 28 14.75 -15.87 15.65
CA VAL A 28 15.38 -16.16 14.36
C VAL A 28 15.95 -14.87 13.79
N VAL A 29 15.14 -13.82 13.65
CA VAL A 29 15.56 -12.57 12.99
C VAL A 29 16.66 -11.83 13.75
N ALA A 30 16.72 -11.95 15.08
CA ALA A 30 17.82 -11.39 15.88
C ALA A 30 19.21 -11.99 15.56
N LYS A 31 19.26 -13.09 14.80
CA LYS A 31 20.49 -13.78 14.39
C LYS A 31 20.68 -13.77 12.88
N THR A 32 20.00 -12.86 12.18
CA THR A 32 20.05 -12.70 10.72
C THR A 32 20.22 -11.23 10.35
N ASP A 33 20.63 -10.99 9.11
CA ASP A 33 20.74 -9.67 8.50
C ASP A 33 19.67 -9.47 7.43
N ALA A 34 19.58 -8.23 6.92
CA ALA A 34 18.69 -7.83 5.85
C ALA A 34 18.90 -8.68 4.58
N GLU A 35 20.16 -9.00 4.25
CA GLU A 35 20.50 -9.81 3.08
C GLU A 35 19.87 -11.21 3.17
N PHE A 36 19.93 -11.85 4.35
CA PHE A 36 19.30 -13.12 4.58
C PHE A 36 17.77 -13.05 4.45
N LEU A 37 17.14 -11.99 4.97
CA LEU A 37 15.67 -11.81 4.91
C LEU A 37 15.15 -11.54 3.50
N GLY A 38 15.97 -10.93 2.65
CA GLY A 38 15.67 -10.70 1.23
C GLY A 38 15.82 -11.93 0.34
N ARG A 39 16.47 -13.00 0.81
CA ARG A 39 16.62 -14.23 0.04
C ARG A 39 15.29 -14.98 -0.04
N PRO A 40 14.95 -15.55 -1.21
CA PRO A 40 13.80 -16.43 -1.34
C PRO A 40 13.90 -17.64 -0.39
N LEU A 41 12.81 -17.93 0.30
CA LEU A 41 12.61 -19.15 1.07
C LEU A 41 12.05 -20.26 0.16
N ARG A 42 11.47 -21.30 0.77
CA ARG A 42 10.76 -22.34 0.03
C ARG A 42 9.71 -21.71 -0.88
N ASP A 43 9.57 -22.24 -2.08
CA ASP A 43 8.61 -21.79 -3.10
C ASP A 43 8.90 -20.40 -3.73
N GLY A 44 10.09 -19.83 -3.47
CA GLY A 44 10.57 -18.63 -4.15
C GLY A 44 10.07 -17.31 -3.57
N TYR A 45 9.38 -17.34 -2.43
CA TYR A 45 8.85 -16.15 -1.75
C TYR A 45 9.83 -15.62 -0.70
N THR A 46 9.91 -14.30 -0.52
CA THR A 46 10.66 -13.71 0.60
C THR A 46 9.91 -13.90 1.92
N ALA A 47 10.60 -13.74 3.05
CA ALA A 47 9.96 -13.83 4.37
C ALA A 47 8.84 -12.77 4.54
N ALA A 48 9.07 -11.55 4.07
CA ALA A 48 8.09 -10.47 4.12
C ALA A 48 6.85 -10.78 3.26
N GLU A 49 7.06 -11.31 2.06
CA GLU A 49 5.95 -11.71 1.20
C GLU A 49 5.12 -12.86 1.80
N LEU A 50 5.75 -13.85 2.43
CA LEU A 50 5.03 -14.91 3.13
C LEU A 50 4.15 -14.35 4.27
N ALA A 51 4.66 -13.39 5.04
CA ALA A 51 3.87 -12.74 6.10
C ALA A 51 2.66 -11.97 5.53
N ILE A 52 2.84 -11.28 4.39
CA ILE A 52 1.76 -10.59 3.68
C ILE A 52 0.71 -11.58 3.17
N ARG A 53 1.15 -12.63 2.46
CA ARG A 53 0.26 -13.66 1.90
C ARG A 53 -0.52 -14.42 2.98
N ALA A 54 0.07 -14.56 4.17
CA ALA A 54 -0.59 -15.15 5.34
C ALA A 54 -1.48 -14.17 6.11
N GLY A 55 -1.57 -12.90 5.70
CA GLY A 55 -2.37 -11.88 6.37
C GLY A 55 -1.88 -11.55 7.78
N ARG A 56 -0.55 -11.55 8.02
CA ARG A 56 0.05 -11.40 9.37
C ARG A 56 0.84 -10.08 9.53
N PRO A 57 0.17 -8.94 9.76
CA PRO A 57 0.84 -7.64 9.94
C PRO A 57 1.92 -7.61 11.03
N LYS A 58 1.71 -8.35 12.14
CA LYS A 58 2.68 -8.38 13.23
C LYS A 58 4.00 -9.07 12.85
N LEU A 59 3.92 -10.19 12.13
CA LEU A 59 5.11 -10.88 11.61
C LEU A 59 5.81 -10.00 10.57
N LEU A 60 5.04 -9.36 9.69
CA LEU A 60 5.59 -8.41 8.71
C LEU A 60 6.35 -7.28 9.42
N ALA A 61 5.73 -6.63 10.42
CA ALA A 61 6.37 -5.57 11.18
C ALA A 61 7.68 -6.02 11.86
N GLN A 62 7.73 -7.25 12.39
CA GLN A 62 8.95 -7.81 12.98
C GLN A 62 10.05 -8.05 11.94
N LEU A 63 9.69 -8.53 10.74
CA LEU A 63 10.64 -8.71 9.64
C LEU A 63 11.19 -7.38 9.15
N LEU A 64 10.33 -6.38 8.96
CA LEU A 64 10.71 -5.04 8.52
C LEU A 64 11.60 -4.35 9.58
N ALA A 65 11.26 -4.47 10.86
CA ALA A 65 12.09 -3.96 11.96
C ALA A 65 13.46 -4.65 12.04
N ALA A 66 13.58 -5.89 11.56
CA ALA A 66 14.83 -6.62 11.44
C ALA A 66 15.61 -6.32 10.14
N GLY A 67 15.13 -5.37 9.33
CA GLY A 67 15.80 -4.89 8.12
C GLY A 67 15.35 -5.58 6.82
N ALA A 68 14.25 -6.32 6.81
CA ALA A 68 13.64 -6.73 5.53
C ALA A 68 13.27 -5.49 4.71
N ASP A 69 13.54 -5.54 3.40
CA ASP A 69 13.28 -4.41 2.51
C ASP A 69 11.78 -4.20 2.30
N ALA A 70 11.27 -3.04 2.73
CA ALA A 70 9.87 -2.64 2.56
C ALA A 70 9.50 -2.35 1.09
N ASN A 71 10.50 -2.01 0.25
CA ASN A 71 10.36 -1.77 -1.19
C ASN A 71 10.69 -3.01 -2.02
N GLY A 72 10.91 -4.15 -1.36
CA GLY A 72 11.17 -5.40 -2.06
C GLY A 72 10.02 -5.80 -2.98
N SER A 73 10.34 -6.61 -3.98
CA SER A 73 9.37 -7.27 -4.83
C SER A 73 9.13 -8.71 -4.39
N GLY A 74 7.88 -9.14 -4.44
CA GLY A 74 7.51 -10.54 -4.31
C GLY A 74 7.92 -11.38 -5.52
N ARG A 75 7.63 -12.69 -5.45
CA ARG A 75 8.00 -13.68 -6.46
C ARG A 75 7.56 -13.32 -7.88
N ASP A 76 6.40 -12.67 -8.03
CA ASP A 76 5.82 -12.31 -9.31
C ASP A 76 6.31 -10.94 -9.83
N GLY A 77 7.33 -10.37 -9.21
CA GLY A 77 7.87 -9.04 -9.55
C GLY A 77 7.01 -7.87 -9.08
N ARG A 78 5.93 -8.16 -8.33
CA ARG A 78 5.04 -7.16 -7.74
C ARG A 78 5.61 -6.62 -6.43
N SER A 79 5.35 -5.35 -6.11
CA SER A 79 5.80 -4.78 -4.85
C SER A 79 5.12 -5.44 -3.64
N LEU A 80 5.77 -5.39 -2.47
CA LEU A 80 5.11 -5.79 -1.23
C LEU A 80 3.85 -4.94 -0.93
N LEU A 81 3.86 -3.65 -1.33
CA LEU A 81 2.68 -2.78 -1.25
C LEU A 81 1.51 -3.33 -2.08
N TYR A 82 1.75 -3.71 -3.34
CA TYR A 82 0.76 -4.34 -4.20
C TYR A 82 0.19 -5.60 -3.56
N CYS A 83 1.06 -6.51 -3.08
CA CYS A 83 0.64 -7.75 -2.44
C CYS A 83 -0.19 -7.49 -1.17
N ALA A 84 0.13 -6.45 -0.39
CA ALA A 84 -0.64 -6.06 0.78
C ALA A 84 -2.04 -5.56 0.42
N LEU A 85 -2.19 -4.77 -0.65
CA LEU A 85 -3.50 -4.27 -1.07
C LEU A 85 -4.47 -5.39 -1.47
N GLN A 86 -3.96 -6.52 -1.96
CA GLN A 86 -4.76 -7.69 -2.33
C GLN A 86 -5.30 -8.49 -1.13
N GLN A 87 -4.86 -8.20 0.10
CA GLN A 87 -5.26 -8.96 1.27
C GLN A 87 -6.67 -8.57 1.76
N PRO A 88 -7.66 -9.47 1.77
CA PRO A 88 -9.06 -9.09 1.97
C PRO A 88 -9.34 -8.41 3.32
N GLU A 89 -8.77 -8.94 4.40
CA GLU A 89 -9.04 -8.46 5.76
C GLU A 89 -7.90 -7.60 6.32
N ALA A 90 -6.65 -7.96 6.00
CA ALA A 90 -5.45 -7.37 6.59
C ALA A 90 -4.81 -6.26 5.77
N SER A 91 -5.34 -5.90 4.59
CA SER A 91 -4.69 -4.95 3.66
C SER A 91 -4.26 -3.66 4.31
N LEU A 92 -5.12 -3.01 5.11
CA LEU A 92 -4.81 -1.73 5.74
C LEU A 92 -3.67 -1.86 6.77
N ALA A 93 -3.68 -2.91 7.60
CA ALA A 93 -2.65 -3.12 8.61
C ALA A 93 -1.30 -3.55 8.01
N LEU A 94 -1.32 -4.28 6.88
CA LEU A 94 -0.13 -4.63 6.13
C LEU A 94 0.46 -3.41 5.41
N LEU A 95 -0.42 -2.61 4.80
CA LEU A 95 -0.07 -1.32 4.20
C LEU A 95 0.59 -0.41 5.24
N ASP A 96 0.01 -0.30 6.44
CA ASP A 96 0.57 0.48 7.55
C ASP A 96 1.99 0.04 7.92
N ALA A 97 2.21 -1.27 8.07
CA ALA A 97 3.51 -1.80 8.43
C ALA A 97 4.58 -1.46 7.37
N LEU A 98 4.23 -1.58 6.08
CA LEU A 98 5.12 -1.24 4.97
C LEU A 98 5.44 0.25 4.93
N LEU A 99 4.41 1.12 4.97
CA LEU A 99 4.59 2.56 4.90
C LEU A 99 5.38 3.10 6.10
N LEU A 100 5.12 2.61 7.31
CA LEU A 100 5.90 2.97 8.51
C LEU A 100 7.36 2.52 8.43
N SER A 101 7.66 1.52 7.61
CA SER A 101 9.00 0.98 7.39
C SER A 101 9.68 1.57 6.14
N GLY A 102 9.11 2.63 5.55
CA GLY A 102 9.72 3.36 4.43
C GLY A 102 9.42 2.79 3.04
N ALA A 103 8.35 2.02 2.87
CA ALA A 103 7.85 1.69 1.54
C ALA A 103 7.40 2.96 0.80
N ASP A 104 7.84 3.14 -0.44
CA ASP A 104 7.52 4.28 -1.28
C ASP A 104 6.13 4.12 -1.93
N PRO A 105 5.14 4.95 -1.57
CA PRO A 105 3.81 4.87 -2.17
C PRO A 105 3.75 5.42 -3.61
N ASN A 106 4.79 6.12 -4.10
CA ASN A 106 4.79 6.79 -5.40
C ASN A 106 5.41 5.94 -6.51
N SER A 107 6.33 5.05 -6.17
CA SER A 107 7.01 4.15 -7.11
C SER A 107 7.20 2.77 -6.49
N PRO A 108 6.10 2.04 -6.23
CA PRO A 108 6.15 0.79 -5.47
C PRO A 108 6.93 -0.32 -6.20
N ALA A 109 6.92 -0.32 -7.54
CA ALA A 109 7.80 -1.13 -8.39
C ALA A 109 7.90 -0.49 -9.80
N PRO A 110 8.94 -0.82 -10.62
CA PRO A 110 9.20 -0.15 -11.91
C PRO A 110 8.05 -0.11 -12.91
N GLU A 111 7.19 -1.13 -12.92
CA GLU A 111 6.06 -1.27 -13.85
C GLU A 111 4.70 -1.07 -13.15
N GLU A 112 4.71 -0.69 -11.87
CA GLU A 112 3.49 -0.44 -11.10
C GLU A 112 3.15 1.05 -11.10
N PRO A 113 1.86 1.40 -11.26
CA PRO A 113 1.44 2.77 -11.01
C PRO A 113 1.64 3.15 -9.53
N PRO A 114 1.62 4.45 -9.20
CA PRO A 114 1.57 4.90 -7.81
C PRO A 114 0.47 4.18 -7.03
N ALA A 115 0.73 3.88 -5.75
CA ALA A 115 -0.13 3.02 -4.93
C ALA A 115 -1.56 3.56 -4.79
N LEU A 116 -1.76 4.89 -4.87
CA LEU A 116 -3.09 5.51 -4.87
C LEU A 116 -3.96 4.99 -6.03
N HIS A 117 -3.37 4.71 -7.19
CA HIS A 117 -4.09 4.15 -8.34
C HIS A 117 -4.30 2.65 -8.21
N LEU A 118 -3.33 1.91 -7.64
CA LEU A 118 -3.49 0.48 -7.36
C LEU A 118 -4.73 0.19 -6.50
N CYS A 119 -5.08 1.08 -5.57
CA CYS A 119 -6.24 0.90 -4.70
C CYS A 119 -7.58 0.74 -5.46
N PHE A 120 -7.74 1.29 -6.66
CA PHE A 120 -8.99 1.16 -7.42
C PHE A 120 -9.25 -0.26 -7.89
N ASP A 121 -8.18 -0.99 -8.22
CA ASP A 121 -8.28 -2.35 -8.76
C ASP A 121 -8.09 -3.41 -7.66
N GLN A 122 -7.29 -3.10 -6.63
CA GLN A 122 -6.88 -4.07 -5.63
C GLN A 122 -7.70 -3.99 -4.32
N CYS A 123 -8.31 -2.84 -3.99
CA CYS A 123 -9.06 -2.68 -2.76
C CYS A 123 -10.57 -2.80 -2.99
N PRO A 124 -11.33 -3.39 -2.05
CA PRO A 124 -12.78 -3.38 -2.15
C PRO A 124 -13.31 -1.94 -2.01
N PRO A 125 -14.40 -1.57 -2.73
CA PRO A 125 -14.88 -0.18 -2.80
C PRO A 125 -15.15 0.50 -1.45
N HIS A 126 -15.57 -0.27 -0.44
CA HIS A 126 -15.88 0.21 0.91
C HIS A 126 -14.64 0.53 1.75
N ARG A 127 -13.44 0.08 1.34
CA ARG A 127 -12.16 0.40 2.01
C ARG A 127 -11.31 1.39 1.23
N LEU A 128 -11.67 1.71 -0.02
CA LEU A 128 -10.88 2.57 -0.90
C LEU A 128 -10.45 3.87 -0.21
N MET A 129 -11.40 4.61 0.38
CA MET A 129 -11.10 5.90 1.02
C MET A 129 -10.14 5.78 2.21
N LEU A 130 -10.21 4.68 2.98
CA LEU A 130 -9.27 4.44 4.09
C LEU A 130 -7.85 4.21 3.57
N HIS A 131 -7.69 3.43 2.50
CA HIS A 131 -6.38 3.18 1.90
C HIS A 131 -5.80 4.44 1.27
N LEU A 132 -6.61 5.20 0.53
CA LEU A 132 -6.18 6.50 -0.02
C LEU A 132 -5.77 7.46 1.08
N SER A 133 -6.58 7.60 2.14
CA SER A 133 -6.24 8.46 3.28
C SER A 133 -4.90 8.04 3.91
N ARG A 134 -4.64 6.74 4.01
CA ARG A 134 -3.41 6.27 4.63
C ARG A 134 -2.17 6.50 3.76
N LEU A 135 -2.29 6.27 2.46
CA LEU A 135 -1.24 6.57 1.49
C LEU A 135 -0.91 8.06 1.46
N LEU A 136 -1.92 8.93 1.46
CA LEU A 136 -1.72 10.39 1.51
C LEU A 136 -1.01 10.82 2.79
N GLN A 137 -1.35 10.25 3.94
CA GLN A 137 -0.63 10.49 5.21
C GLN A 137 0.83 10.03 5.16
N ALA A 138 1.15 9.03 4.32
CA ALA A 138 2.51 8.54 4.11
C ALA A 138 3.26 9.28 2.99
N GLY A 139 2.71 10.40 2.47
CA GLY A 139 3.37 11.22 1.46
C GLY A 139 3.17 10.74 0.02
N ALA A 140 2.12 9.96 -0.25
CA ALA A 140 1.71 9.70 -1.63
C ALA A 140 1.30 11.01 -2.32
N ASP A 141 1.82 11.22 -3.51
CA ASP A 141 1.50 12.36 -4.36
C ASP A 141 0.08 12.22 -4.91
N ILE A 142 -0.81 13.09 -4.43
CA ILE A 142 -2.22 13.11 -4.79
C ILE A 142 -2.45 13.39 -6.29
N ASP A 143 -1.51 14.07 -6.93
CA ASP A 143 -1.59 14.47 -8.34
C ASP A 143 -0.83 13.53 -9.27
N ALA A 144 -0.20 12.47 -8.71
CA ALA A 144 0.48 11.46 -9.49
C ALA A 144 -0.48 10.85 -10.52
N ARG A 145 0.03 10.62 -11.73
CA ARG A 145 -0.76 10.08 -12.85
C ARG A 145 -0.51 8.59 -13.00
N ALA A 146 -1.56 7.87 -13.33
CA ALA A 146 -1.48 6.48 -13.75
C ALA A 146 -0.95 6.36 -15.20
N PRO A 147 -0.60 5.14 -15.65
CA PRO A 147 -0.17 4.87 -17.03
C PRO A 147 -1.17 5.29 -18.11
N ASP A 148 -2.47 5.29 -17.80
CA ASP A 148 -3.54 5.80 -18.68
C ASP A 148 -3.60 7.35 -18.75
N GLY A 149 -2.72 8.03 -18.02
CA GLY A 149 -2.61 9.48 -17.93
C GLY A 149 -3.57 10.12 -16.93
N LEU A 150 -4.47 9.38 -16.28
CA LEU A 150 -5.44 9.95 -15.34
C LEU A 150 -4.81 10.23 -13.97
N SER A 151 -5.10 11.41 -13.43
CA SER A 151 -4.87 11.75 -12.02
C SER A 151 -5.91 11.08 -11.10
N LEU A 152 -5.67 11.13 -9.78
CA LEU A 152 -6.59 10.56 -8.80
C LEU A 152 -7.98 11.21 -8.85
N ILE A 153 -8.05 12.54 -9.01
CA ILE A 153 -9.32 13.27 -9.10
C ILE A 153 -10.07 12.95 -10.38
N GLU A 154 -9.39 12.82 -11.51
CA GLU A 154 -10.02 12.45 -12.78
C GLU A 154 -10.63 11.05 -12.68
N ARG A 155 -9.92 10.10 -12.08
CA ARG A 155 -10.43 8.75 -11.80
C ARG A 155 -11.63 8.79 -10.86
N ALA A 156 -11.56 9.56 -9.77
CA ALA A 156 -12.66 9.74 -8.83
C ALA A 156 -13.94 10.28 -9.51
N ILE A 157 -13.81 11.29 -10.38
CA ILE A 157 -14.93 11.88 -11.12
C ILE A 157 -15.55 10.86 -12.07
N LEU A 158 -14.74 10.08 -12.79
CA LEU A 158 -15.23 9.02 -13.69
C LEU A 158 -16.01 7.92 -12.96
N THR A 159 -15.72 7.68 -11.68
CA THR A 159 -16.53 6.74 -10.86
C THR A 159 -17.89 7.30 -10.44
N GLN A 160 -18.14 8.60 -10.62
CA GLN A 160 -19.34 9.33 -10.17
C GLN A 160 -19.69 9.17 -8.68
N ARG A 161 -18.71 8.77 -7.86
CA ARG A 161 -18.87 8.62 -6.40
C ARG A 161 -18.61 9.96 -5.71
N ARG A 162 -19.68 10.64 -5.30
CA ARG A 162 -19.61 11.99 -4.68
C ARG A 162 -18.70 12.03 -3.46
N GLU A 163 -18.73 11.01 -2.61
CA GLU A 163 -17.91 10.93 -1.40
C GLU A 163 -16.41 10.89 -1.73
N LEU A 164 -16.05 10.15 -2.79
CA LEU A 164 -14.67 10.06 -3.25
C LEU A 164 -14.22 11.38 -3.89
N ILE A 165 -15.06 11.98 -4.74
CA ILE A 165 -14.79 13.29 -5.36
C ILE A 165 -14.57 14.35 -4.27
N HIS A 166 -15.47 14.40 -3.28
CA HIS A 166 -15.35 15.30 -2.15
C HIS A 166 -14.04 15.08 -1.39
N PHE A 167 -13.75 13.84 -1.03
CA PHE A 167 -12.53 13.47 -0.31
C PHE A 167 -11.25 13.90 -1.05
N VAL A 168 -11.14 13.58 -2.34
CA VAL A 168 -9.93 13.88 -3.13
C VAL A 168 -9.74 15.39 -3.28
N ILE A 169 -10.80 16.15 -3.57
CA ILE A 169 -10.74 17.61 -3.65
C ILE A 169 -10.30 18.22 -2.32
N HIS A 170 -10.88 17.78 -1.21
CA HIS A 170 -10.53 18.31 0.11
C HIS A 170 -9.20 17.82 0.65
N SER A 171 -8.58 16.84 -0.01
CA SER A 171 -7.21 16.40 0.24
C SER A 171 -6.17 17.24 -0.51
N GLY A 172 -6.59 18.25 -1.28
CA GLY A 172 -5.70 19.25 -1.87
C GLY A 172 -5.19 18.92 -3.28
N CYS A 173 -5.91 18.09 -4.05
CA CYS A 173 -5.52 17.78 -5.42
C CYS A 173 -5.61 19.00 -6.37
N ALA A 174 -4.81 19.00 -7.42
CA ALA A 174 -5.00 19.87 -8.57
C ALA A 174 -6.32 19.54 -9.29
N PHE A 175 -7.19 20.54 -9.45
CA PHE A 175 -8.49 20.33 -10.10
C PHE A 175 -8.37 20.44 -11.63
N PRO A 176 -8.95 19.50 -12.40
CA PRO A 176 -8.84 19.52 -13.86
C PRO A 176 -9.58 20.71 -14.48
N GLU A 177 -9.05 21.25 -15.59
CA GLU A 177 -9.66 22.40 -16.29
C GLU A 177 -11.00 22.08 -16.94
N ARG A 178 -11.22 20.81 -17.30
CA ARG A 178 -12.42 20.30 -17.95
C ARG A 178 -12.79 18.91 -17.44
N ALA A 179 -14.05 18.53 -17.67
CA ALA A 179 -14.56 17.22 -17.30
C ALA A 179 -13.75 16.08 -17.96
N PRO A 180 -13.33 15.05 -17.20
CA PRO A 180 -12.73 13.86 -17.77
C PRO A 180 -13.82 12.99 -18.41
N GLY A 181 -13.65 12.65 -19.69
CA GLY A 181 -14.53 11.70 -20.38
C GLY A 181 -16.01 12.10 -20.42
N SER A 182 -16.88 11.10 -20.51
CA SER A 182 -18.34 11.28 -20.49
C SER A 182 -18.87 11.08 -19.07
N ILE A 183 -19.23 12.18 -18.41
CA ILE A 183 -19.83 12.20 -17.07
C ILE A 183 -21.17 12.94 -17.10
N ASP A 184 -22.02 12.67 -16.12
CA ASP A 184 -23.26 13.42 -15.95
C ASP A 184 -22.97 14.86 -15.49
N ALA A 185 -23.83 15.79 -15.91
CA ALA A 185 -23.68 17.21 -15.57
C ALA A 185 -23.72 17.45 -14.05
N ASP A 186 -24.54 16.70 -13.32
CA ASP A 186 -24.71 16.86 -11.87
C ASP A 186 -23.42 16.53 -11.11
N THR A 187 -22.68 15.51 -11.52
CA THR A 187 -21.38 15.12 -10.95
C THR A 187 -20.33 16.20 -11.21
N TRP A 188 -20.27 16.74 -12.43
CA TRP A 188 -19.32 17.81 -12.74
C TRP A 188 -19.64 19.09 -11.94
N ASP A 189 -20.90 19.49 -11.89
CA ASP A 189 -21.36 20.64 -11.10
C ASP A 189 -21.09 20.43 -9.59
N TYR A 190 -21.26 19.20 -9.11
CA TYR A 190 -20.90 18.84 -7.73
C TYR A 190 -19.39 19.00 -7.47
N ALA A 191 -18.54 18.52 -8.38
CA ALA A 191 -17.09 18.67 -8.27
C ALA A 191 -16.66 20.14 -8.28
N LEU A 192 -17.27 20.97 -9.13
CA LEU A 192 -17.03 22.42 -9.18
C LEU A 192 -17.42 23.12 -7.87
N ARG A 193 -18.58 22.76 -7.28
CA ARG A 193 -18.99 23.26 -5.95
C ARG A 193 -17.99 22.87 -4.86
N CYS A 194 -17.58 21.60 -4.81
CA CYS A 194 -16.58 21.14 -3.84
C CYS A 194 -15.26 21.89 -3.96
N ARG A 195 -14.79 22.14 -5.20
CA ARG A 195 -13.59 22.94 -5.47
C ARG A 195 -13.75 24.37 -4.94
N GLN A 196 -14.89 25.00 -5.19
CA GLN A 196 -15.15 26.36 -4.71
C GLN A 196 -15.17 26.42 -3.18
N ASP A 197 -15.85 25.46 -2.52
CA ASP A 197 -15.89 25.36 -1.07
C ASP A 197 -14.49 25.18 -0.48
N TYR A 198 -13.68 24.30 -1.06
CA TYR A 198 -12.29 24.09 -0.64
C TYR A 198 -11.47 25.38 -0.78
N ARG A 199 -11.57 26.10 -1.91
CA ARG A 199 -10.88 27.39 -2.12
C ARG A 199 -11.26 28.43 -1.07
N ILE A 200 -12.55 28.55 -0.75
CA ILE A 200 -13.05 29.48 0.28
C ILE A 200 -12.44 29.11 1.64
N ARG A 201 -12.44 27.83 2.02
CA ARG A 201 -11.84 27.37 3.29
C ARG A 201 -10.35 27.73 3.39
N GLN A 202 -9.60 27.56 2.30
CA GLN A 202 -8.17 27.92 2.26
C GLN A 202 -7.93 29.42 2.50
N GLN A 203 -8.84 30.30 2.07
CA GLN A 203 -8.74 31.75 2.33
C GLN A 203 -8.86 32.11 3.81
N PHE A 204 -9.56 31.30 4.61
CA PHE A 204 -9.71 31.50 6.06
C PHE A 204 -8.63 30.81 6.89
N LEU A 205 -7.80 29.95 6.29
CA LEU A 205 -6.71 29.23 6.95
C LEU A 205 -5.34 29.87 6.73
N ALA A 206 -5.21 30.81 5.79
CA ALA A 206 -3.99 31.58 5.58
C ALA A 206 -3.83 32.62 6.72
N PRO A 207 -2.66 32.69 7.40
CA PRO A 207 -2.38 33.65 8.46
C PRO A 207 -2.32 35.11 7.99
#